data_AF-A0A7H1RKA3-F1
#
_entry.id   AF-A0A7H1RKA3-F1
#
_cell.length_a   1.000
_cell.length_b   1.000
_cell.length_c   1.000
_cell.angle_alpha   90.00
_cell.angle_beta   90.00
_cell.angle_gamma   90.00
#
_symmetry.space_group_name_H-M   'P 1'
#
loop_
_entity.id
_entity.type
_entity.pdbx_description
1 polymer ?
#
loop_
_entity_poly.entity_id
_entity_poly.type
_entity_poly.pdbx_seq_one_letter_code
_entity_poly.pdbx_strand_id
1 'polypeptide(L)'
;MTVSKELLAFWRDAGMDKWFGGGVAFDEECRARWQDVHFAAARREHDGWMETADCALALVLLLDQIPRNIFRGSGHAFATDPLALHFATRAIETGFDAQIEPALRFFFYLPFEHSEAMADQQRAVELFTALGNSNLLGYALAHRDVIAQFGRFPHRNATLGRVNMPAEQAWLDAGGGF
;
A
#
# COMPACT_ATOMS: atom_id res chain seq x y z
N MET A 1 22.89 1.82 -11.61
CA MET A 1 21.75 2.59 -11.06
C MET A 1 21.58 2.11 -9.61
N THR A 2 21.06 2.90 -8.66
CA THR A 2 20.84 2.36 -7.30
C THR A 2 19.59 1.48 -7.31
N VAL A 3 19.52 0.46 -6.45
CA VAL A 3 18.37 -0.48 -6.37
C VAL A 3 17.04 0.28 -6.19
N SER A 4 17.03 1.34 -5.39
CA SER A 4 15.85 2.22 -5.20
C SER A 4 15.35 2.85 -6.50
N LYS A 5 16.26 3.34 -7.34
CA LYS A 5 15.92 3.95 -8.63
C LYS A 5 15.43 2.91 -9.62
N GLU A 6 16.02 1.71 -9.60
CA GLU A 6 15.59 0.60 -10.46
C GLU A 6 14.17 0.14 -10.11
N LEU A 7 13.83 0.06 -8.82
CA LEU A 7 12.48 -0.24 -8.38
C LEU A 7 11.49 0.84 -8.81
N LEU A 8 11.83 2.11 -8.59
CA LEU A 8 10.94 3.20 -8.96
C LEU A 8 10.70 3.27 -10.48
N ALA A 9 11.74 3.03 -11.28
CA ALA A 9 11.62 2.94 -12.73
C ALA A 9 10.74 1.75 -13.15
N PHE A 10 10.98 0.56 -12.58
CA PHE A 10 10.15 -0.62 -12.81
C PHE A 10 8.68 -0.36 -12.48
N TRP A 11 8.41 0.27 -11.34
CA TRP A 11 7.05 0.57 -10.92
C TRP A 11 6.39 1.57 -11.87
N ARG A 12 7.10 2.63 -12.25
CA ARG A 12 6.61 3.62 -13.23
C ARG A 12 6.28 2.96 -14.58
N ASP A 13 7.14 2.08 -15.08
CA ASP A 13 6.96 1.38 -16.36
C ASP A 13 5.81 0.37 -16.31
N ALA A 14 5.49 -0.19 -15.14
CA ALA A 14 4.41 -1.15 -14.98
C ALA A 14 3.02 -0.51 -15.22
N GLY A 15 2.82 0.72 -14.71
CA GLY A 15 1.59 1.49 -14.91
C GLY A 15 0.35 0.95 -14.19
N MET A 16 -0.72 1.75 -14.24
CA MET A 16 -1.95 1.55 -13.46
C MET A 16 -2.60 0.18 -13.67
N ASP A 17 -2.60 -0.34 -14.90
CA ASP A 17 -3.16 -1.64 -15.24
C ASP A 17 -2.48 -2.78 -14.46
N LYS A 18 -1.15 -2.71 -14.27
CA LYS A 18 -0.41 -3.73 -13.50
C LYS A 18 -0.46 -3.46 -12.00
N TRP A 19 -0.46 -2.20 -11.56
CA TRP A 19 -0.53 -1.85 -10.14
C TRP A 19 -1.78 -2.42 -9.47
N PHE A 20 -2.94 -2.29 -10.13
CA PHE A 20 -4.23 -2.70 -9.57
C PHE A 20 -4.82 -3.96 -10.23
N GLY A 21 -4.47 -4.27 -11.47
CA GLY A 21 -4.89 -5.51 -12.13
C GLY A 21 -4.01 -6.72 -11.80
N GLY A 22 -2.75 -6.49 -11.43
CA GLY A 22 -1.78 -7.55 -11.13
C GLY A 22 -1.64 -8.59 -12.26
N GLY A 23 -1.64 -9.86 -11.87
CA GLY A 23 -1.59 -11.01 -12.79
C GLY A 23 -0.37 -11.88 -12.55
N VAL A 24 -0.50 -13.19 -12.81
CA VAL A 24 0.51 -14.21 -12.49
C VAL A 24 1.90 -13.81 -13.00
N ALA A 25 2.00 -13.36 -14.26
CA ALA A 25 3.28 -12.96 -14.84
C ALA A 25 3.93 -11.75 -14.14
N PHE A 26 3.13 -10.76 -13.73
CA PHE A 26 3.65 -9.59 -13.02
C PHE A 26 4.00 -9.92 -11.57
N ASP A 27 3.20 -10.76 -10.91
CA ASP A 27 3.48 -11.23 -9.55
C ASP A 27 4.79 -12.06 -9.52
N GLU A 28 5.02 -12.91 -10.53
CA GLU A 28 6.28 -13.66 -10.71
C GLU A 28 7.46 -12.74 -10.99
N GLU A 29 7.30 -11.73 -11.85
CA GLU A 29 8.34 -10.72 -12.10
C GLU A 29 8.69 -9.95 -10.81
N CYS A 30 7.67 -9.51 -10.07
CA CYS A 30 7.85 -8.84 -8.78
C CYS A 30 8.60 -9.74 -7.80
N ARG A 31 8.25 -11.04 -7.74
CA ARG A 31 8.91 -12.00 -6.86
C ARG A 31 10.39 -12.17 -7.23
N ALA A 32 10.66 -12.41 -8.51
CA ALA A 32 12.00 -12.67 -9.00
C ALA A 32 12.95 -11.48 -8.76
N ARG A 33 12.44 -10.25 -8.84
CA ARG A 33 13.26 -9.03 -8.76
C ARG A 33 13.35 -8.43 -7.37
N TRP A 34 12.25 -8.46 -6.61
CA TRP A 34 12.09 -7.60 -5.43
C TRP A 34 11.92 -8.35 -4.12
N GLN A 35 11.78 -9.69 -4.11
CA GLN A 35 11.56 -10.44 -2.88
C GLN A 35 12.71 -10.26 -1.87
N ASP A 36 13.96 -10.40 -2.30
CA ASP A 36 15.11 -10.27 -1.39
C ASP A 36 15.28 -8.84 -0.89
N VAL A 37 14.99 -7.84 -1.74
CA VAL A 37 15.04 -6.42 -1.40
C VAL A 37 13.92 -6.06 -0.42
N HIS A 38 12.71 -6.61 -0.61
CA HIS A 38 11.62 -6.51 0.34
C HIS A 38 12.02 -7.07 1.72
N PHE A 39 12.65 -8.24 1.76
CA PHE A 39 13.12 -8.81 3.03
C PHE A 39 14.20 -7.96 3.69
N ALA A 40 15.13 -7.38 2.92
CA ALA A 40 16.13 -6.44 3.44
C ALA A 40 15.48 -5.18 4.02
N ALA A 41 14.49 -4.59 3.32
CA ALA A 41 13.71 -3.46 3.82
C ALA A 41 12.94 -3.82 5.11
N ALA A 42 12.32 -5.00 5.16
CA ALA A 42 11.63 -5.50 6.36
C ALA A 42 12.58 -5.70 7.56
N ARG A 43 13.87 -6.01 7.30
CA ARG A 43 14.95 -6.06 8.30
C ARG A 43 15.59 -4.70 8.60
N ARG A 44 15.05 -3.60 8.06
CA ARG A 44 15.54 -2.22 8.29
C ARG A 44 16.91 -1.91 7.68
N GLU A 45 17.35 -2.72 6.72
CA GLU A 45 18.64 -2.54 6.04
C GLU A 45 18.61 -1.42 4.98
N HIS A 46 17.43 -0.83 4.73
CA HIS A 46 17.20 0.23 3.75
C HIS A 46 16.62 1.52 4.36
N ASP A 47 16.69 1.70 5.68
CA ASP A 47 16.24 2.94 6.34
C ASP A 47 16.93 4.20 5.78
N GLY A 48 18.17 4.09 5.30
CA GLY A 48 18.90 5.16 4.63
C GLY A 48 18.27 5.63 3.31
N TRP A 49 17.27 4.93 2.78
CA TRP A 49 16.52 5.41 1.61
C TRP A 49 15.63 6.62 1.94
N MET A 50 15.43 6.93 3.22
CA MET A 50 14.74 8.14 3.69
C MET A 50 15.57 9.44 3.57
N GLU A 51 16.48 9.52 2.61
CA GLU A 51 17.32 10.70 2.33
C GLU A 51 16.79 11.54 1.16
N THR A 52 16.04 10.94 0.23
CA THR A 52 15.46 11.62 -0.93
C THR A 52 14.04 11.13 -1.19
N ALA A 53 13.22 11.96 -1.85
CA ALA A 53 11.83 11.64 -2.15
C ALA A 53 11.68 10.35 -2.99
N ASP A 54 12.48 10.20 -4.06
CA ASP A 54 12.45 9.02 -4.93
C ASP A 54 12.80 7.73 -4.17
N CYS A 55 13.84 7.78 -3.32
CA CYS A 55 14.27 6.62 -2.54
C CYS A 55 13.26 6.28 -1.43
N ALA A 56 12.68 7.29 -0.78
CA ALA A 56 11.62 7.11 0.21
C ALA A 56 10.38 6.46 -0.42
N LEU A 57 9.99 6.88 -1.62
CA LEU A 57 8.89 6.26 -2.34
C LEU A 57 9.19 4.81 -2.68
N ALA A 58 10.40 4.52 -3.17
CA ALA A 58 10.83 3.14 -3.44
C ALA A 58 10.74 2.25 -2.18
N LEU A 59 11.11 2.78 -1.01
CA LEU A 59 11.00 2.07 0.25
C LEU A 59 9.53 1.78 0.63
N VAL A 60 8.64 2.75 0.46
CA VAL A 60 7.20 2.56 0.69
C VAL A 60 6.64 1.50 -0.26
N LEU A 61 6.99 1.55 -1.55
CA LEU A 61 6.58 0.53 -2.53
C LEU A 61 7.03 -0.88 -2.16
N LEU A 62 8.27 -1.06 -1.67
CA LEU A 62 8.78 -2.36 -1.20
C LEU A 62 7.97 -2.93 -0.04
N LEU A 63 7.45 -2.08 0.83
CA LEU A 63 6.81 -2.48 2.07
C LEU A 63 5.28 -2.52 1.98
N ASP A 64 4.71 -1.80 1.03
CA ASP A 64 3.26 -1.70 0.83
C ASP A 64 2.82 -2.43 -0.44
N GLN A 65 3.36 -2.09 -1.60
CA GLN A 65 2.85 -2.60 -2.88
C GLN A 65 3.42 -3.98 -3.23
N ILE A 66 4.74 -4.16 -3.16
CA ILE A 66 5.40 -5.41 -3.51
C ILE A 66 4.82 -6.63 -2.76
N PRO A 67 4.56 -6.58 -1.43
CA PRO A 67 3.98 -7.71 -0.69
C PRO A 67 2.61 -8.13 -1.21
N ARG A 68 1.79 -7.19 -1.70
CA ARG A 68 0.46 -7.45 -2.25
C ARG A 68 0.53 -8.24 -3.56
N ASN A 69 1.64 -8.13 -4.31
CA ASN A 69 1.94 -8.98 -5.46
C ASN A 69 2.59 -10.30 -5.07
N ILE A 70 3.69 -10.27 -4.31
CA ILE A 70 4.52 -11.46 -4.07
C ILE A 70 3.95 -12.40 -2.99
N PHE A 71 2.95 -11.97 -2.23
CA PHE A 71 2.32 -12.79 -1.18
C PHE A 71 0.79 -12.81 -1.30
N ARG A 72 0.27 -12.62 -2.51
CA ARG A 72 -1.17 -12.62 -2.82
C ARG A 72 -1.89 -13.80 -2.16
N GLY A 73 -3.03 -13.51 -1.51
CA GLY A 73 -3.84 -14.53 -0.85
C GLY A 73 -3.27 -15.05 0.47
N SER A 74 -2.28 -14.38 1.06
CA SER A 74 -1.72 -14.75 2.36
C SER A 74 -1.59 -13.55 3.30
N GLY A 75 -1.54 -13.79 4.61
CA GLY A 75 -1.32 -12.74 5.60
C GLY A 75 0.02 -12.01 5.45
N HIS A 76 0.99 -12.61 4.75
CA HIS A 76 2.27 -11.95 4.44
C HIS A 76 2.12 -10.73 3.53
N ALA A 77 1.04 -10.62 2.76
CA ALA A 77 0.74 -9.43 1.95
C ALA A 77 0.55 -8.16 2.80
N PHE A 78 0.27 -8.31 4.10
CA PHE A 78 -0.01 -7.21 5.04
C PHE A 78 1.02 -7.11 6.17
N ALA A 79 1.98 -8.04 6.22
CA ALA A 79 2.88 -8.18 7.37
C ALA A 79 3.78 -6.95 7.59
N THR A 80 4.08 -6.21 6.52
CA THR A 80 4.89 -4.99 6.54
C THR A 80 4.07 -3.70 6.50
N ASP A 81 2.74 -3.76 6.51
CA ASP A 81 1.86 -2.58 6.49
C ASP A 81 2.24 -1.57 7.60
N PRO A 82 2.47 -1.97 8.88
CA PRO A 82 2.86 -1.02 9.92
C PRO A 82 4.20 -0.31 9.65
N LEU A 83 5.13 -1.00 8.98
CA LEU A 83 6.43 -0.42 8.64
C LEU A 83 6.32 0.51 7.41
N ALA A 84 5.49 0.15 6.43
CA ALA A 84 5.17 1.03 5.32
C ALA A 84 4.53 2.34 5.81
N LEU A 85 3.56 2.24 6.73
CA LEU A 85 2.92 3.39 7.36
C LEU A 85 3.93 4.28 8.08
N HIS A 86 4.86 3.69 8.85
CA HIS A 86 5.93 4.44 9.51
C HIS A 86 6.75 5.29 8.53
N PHE A 87 7.20 4.72 7.41
CA PHE A 87 7.99 5.47 6.43
C PHE A 87 7.16 6.47 5.63
N ALA A 88 5.90 6.14 5.31
CA ALA A 88 4.98 7.05 4.65
C ALA A 88 4.72 8.30 5.50
N THR A 89 4.46 8.14 6.81
CA THR A 89 4.34 9.26 7.76
C THR A 89 5.57 10.15 7.73
N ARG A 90 6.77 9.56 7.87
CA ARG A 90 8.02 10.34 7.85
C ARG A 90 8.27 11.04 6.51
N ALA A 91 7.91 10.41 5.40
CA ALA A 91 8.07 11.01 4.07
C ALA A 91 7.17 12.24 3.91
N ILE A 92 5.93 12.16 4.37
CA ILE A 92 4.98 13.28 4.34
C ILE A 92 5.41 14.41 5.29
N GLU A 93 5.85 14.09 6.52
CA GLU A 93 6.37 15.08 7.47
C GLU A 93 7.59 15.83 6.93
N THR A 94 8.42 15.15 6.12
CA THR A 94 9.58 15.74 5.45
C THR A 94 9.20 16.51 4.17
N GLY A 95 7.95 16.39 3.69
CA GLY A 95 7.48 17.00 2.45
C GLY A 95 7.97 16.31 1.19
N PHE A 96 8.34 15.02 1.26
CA PHE A 96 8.80 14.24 0.11
C PHE A 96 7.67 13.88 -0.85
N ASP A 97 6.45 13.70 -0.37
CA ASP A 97 5.28 13.42 -1.22
C ASP A 97 5.03 14.57 -2.23
N ALA A 98 5.20 15.82 -1.79
CA ALA A 98 5.06 17.00 -2.64
C ALA A 98 6.13 17.10 -3.74
N GLN A 99 7.28 16.43 -3.59
CA GLN A 99 8.39 16.42 -4.55
C GLN A 99 8.21 15.36 -5.66
N ILE A 100 7.33 14.38 -5.44
CA ILE A 100 6.99 13.35 -6.42
C ILE A 100 5.87 13.83 -7.35
N GLU A 101 5.91 13.37 -8.60
CA GLU A 101 4.86 13.62 -9.56
C GLU A 101 3.49 13.12 -9.06
N PRO A 102 2.37 13.84 -9.33
CA PRO A 102 1.05 13.45 -8.82
C PRO A 102 0.64 12.00 -9.15
N ALA A 103 1.10 11.46 -10.29
CA ALA A 103 0.81 10.11 -10.74
C ALA A 103 1.42 9.00 -9.87
N LEU A 104 2.45 9.30 -9.07
CA LEU A 104 3.05 8.35 -8.13
C LEU A 104 2.90 8.79 -6.66
N ARG A 105 2.57 10.06 -6.42
CA ARG A 105 2.44 10.62 -5.07
C ARG A 105 1.50 9.82 -4.17
N PHE A 106 0.40 9.31 -4.71
CA PHE A 106 -0.60 8.59 -3.91
C PHE A 106 -0.08 7.30 -3.28
N PHE A 107 1.04 6.74 -3.76
CA PHE A 107 1.67 5.59 -3.12
C PHE A 107 2.22 5.91 -1.72
N PHE A 108 2.49 7.18 -1.39
CA PHE A 108 2.74 7.59 -0.01
C PHE A 108 1.46 7.59 0.85
N TYR A 109 0.28 7.60 0.25
CA TYR A 109 -1.00 7.72 0.95
C TYR A 109 -1.67 6.37 1.17
N LEU A 110 -1.41 5.41 0.28
CA LEU A 110 -1.94 4.05 0.37
C LEU A 110 -1.65 3.35 1.71
N PRO A 111 -0.47 3.48 2.36
CA PRO A 111 -0.26 2.87 3.67
C PRO A 111 -1.27 3.33 4.75
N PHE A 112 -1.77 4.56 4.65
CA PHE A 112 -2.85 5.05 5.54
C PHE A 112 -4.19 4.41 5.18
N GLU A 113 -4.51 4.33 3.88
CA GLU A 113 -5.72 3.67 3.36
C GLU A 113 -5.74 2.16 3.68
N HIS A 114 -4.57 1.53 3.79
CA HIS A 114 -4.42 0.13 4.12
C HIS A 114 -4.45 -0.18 5.63
N SER A 115 -4.36 0.83 6.50
CA SER A 115 -4.37 0.66 7.95
C SER A 115 -5.77 0.33 8.48
N GLU A 116 -5.87 -0.57 9.45
CA GLU A 116 -7.13 -0.87 10.15
C GLU A 116 -7.41 0.08 11.33
N ALA A 117 -6.77 1.26 11.37
CA ALA A 117 -7.02 2.30 12.37
C ALA A 117 -7.81 3.48 11.78
N MET A 118 -8.87 3.90 12.48
CA MET A 118 -9.72 5.02 12.02
C MET A 118 -8.97 6.34 11.84
N ALA A 119 -7.98 6.63 12.68
CA ALA A 119 -7.19 7.85 12.56
C ALA A 119 -6.40 7.88 11.24
N ASP A 120 -5.85 6.73 10.83
CA ASP A 120 -5.12 6.61 9.56
C ASP A 120 -6.08 6.72 8.37
N GLN A 121 -7.28 6.16 8.46
CA GLN A 121 -8.31 6.31 7.44
C GLN A 121 -8.76 7.77 7.26
N GLN A 122 -8.92 8.50 8.37
CA GLN A 122 -9.20 9.94 8.34
C GLN A 122 -8.08 10.68 7.61
N ARG A 123 -6.83 10.34 7.93
CA ARG A 123 -5.64 10.91 7.31
C ARG A 123 -5.53 10.58 5.82
N ALA A 124 -5.84 9.36 5.41
CA ALA A 124 -5.91 8.96 4.01
C ALA A 124 -6.89 9.86 3.24
N VAL A 125 -8.11 10.02 3.76
CA VAL A 125 -9.13 10.88 3.12
C VAL A 125 -8.67 12.32 2.98
N GLU A 126 -8.01 12.90 4.00
CA GLU A 126 -7.43 14.25 3.89
C GLU A 126 -6.39 14.35 2.77
N LEU A 127 -5.45 13.40 2.72
CA LEU A 127 -4.37 13.37 1.73
C LEU A 127 -4.92 13.20 0.30
N PHE A 128 -5.87 12.28 0.11
CA PHE A 128 -6.51 12.05 -1.19
C PHE A 128 -7.43 13.20 -1.61
N THR A 129 -8.05 13.91 -0.66
CA THR A 129 -8.80 15.14 -0.94
C THR A 129 -7.87 16.22 -1.48
N ALA A 130 -6.72 16.43 -0.83
CA ALA A 130 -5.72 17.39 -1.27
C ALA A 130 -5.07 17.01 -2.62
N LEU A 131 -4.96 15.72 -2.93
CA LEU A 131 -4.48 15.23 -4.23
C LEU A 131 -5.39 15.63 -5.40
N GLY A 132 -6.69 15.82 -5.15
CA GLY A 132 -7.64 16.32 -6.15
C GLY A 132 -8.06 15.30 -7.21
N ASN A 133 -7.78 14.00 -7.01
CA ASN A 133 -8.24 12.93 -7.90
C ASN A 133 -9.51 12.28 -7.32
N SER A 134 -10.66 12.53 -7.96
CA SER A 134 -11.96 12.05 -7.47
C SER A 134 -12.08 10.52 -7.43
N ASN A 135 -11.44 9.80 -8.36
CA ASN A 135 -11.45 8.35 -8.38
C ASN A 135 -10.70 7.78 -7.17
N LEU A 136 -9.47 8.25 -6.95
CA LEU A 136 -8.66 7.82 -5.80
C LEU A 136 -9.30 8.22 -4.46
N LEU A 137 -9.90 9.41 -4.39
CA LEU A 137 -10.67 9.82 -3.21
C LEU A 137 -11.86 8.90 -2.95
N GLY A 138 -12.52 8.40 -4.00
CA GLY A 138 -13.59 7.41 -3.88
C GLY A 138 -13.13 6.13 -3.17
N TYR A 139 -11.94 5.62 -3.51
CA TYR A 139 -11.35 4.45 -2.85
C TYR A 139 -10.99 4.73 -1.38
N ALA A 140 -10.36 5.87 -1.09
CA ALA A 140 -10.04 6.26 0.29
C ALA A 140 -11.29 6.38 1.17
N LEU A 141 -12.38 6.95 0.64
CA LEU A 141 -13.66 7.02 1.33
C LEU A 141 -14.27 5.64 1.57
N ALA A 142 -14.23 4.75 0.58
CA ALA A 142 -14.74 3.39 0.71
C ALA A 142 -13.95 2.57 1.75
N HIS A 143 -12.62 2.71 1.80
CA HIS A 143 -11.79 2.10 2.84
C HIS A 143 -12.13 2.63 4.23
N ARG A 144 -12.27 3.95 4.37
CA ARG A 144 -12.68 4.57 5.65
C ARG A 144 -14.01 4.02 6.12
N ASP A 145 -14.99 3.91 5.25
CA ASP A 145 -16.35 3.47 5.61
C ASP A 145 -16.37 2.01 6.09
N VAL A 146 -15.55 1.14 5.47
CA VAL A 146 -15.39 -0.25 5.93
C VAL A 146 -14.77 -0.29 7.33
N ILE A 147 -13.71 0.49 7.60
CA ILE A 147 -13.11 0.54 8.94
C ILE A 147 -14.06 1.20 9.95
N ALA A 148 -14.85 2.21 9.55
CA ALA A 148 -15.84 2.81 10.42
C ALA A 148 -16.95 1.82 10.81
N GLN A 149 -17.33 0.94 9.88
CA GLN A 149 -18.37 -0.06 10.08
C GLN A 149 -17.89 -1.27 10.88
N PHE A 150 -16.70 -1.79 10.59
CA PHE A 150 -16.24 -3.09 11.12
C PHE A 150 -15.00 -3.00 12.01
N GLY A 151 -14.31 -1.87 12.05
CA GLY A 151 -13.04 -1.67 12.77
C GLY A 151 -11.85 -2.41 12.15
N ARG A 152 -12.04 -3.05 10.98
CA ARG A 152 -11.05 -3.85 10.26
C ARG A 152 -11.55 -4.12 8.83
N PHE A 153 -10.72 -4.71 7.98
CA PHE A 153 -11.09 -5.15 6.64
C PHE A 153 -11.56 -6.61 6.61
N PRO A 154 -12.86 -6.90 6.39
CA PRO A 154 -13.36 -8.27 6.38
C PRO A 154 -12.70 -9.19 5.34
N HIS A 155 -12.34 -8.65 4.17
CA HIS A 155 -11.70 -9.43 3.10
C HIS A 155 -10.32 -9.97 3.49
N ARG A 156 -9.69 -9.43 4.56
CA ARG A 156 -8.41 -9.92 5.10
C ARG A 156 -8.58 -11.00 6.18
N ASN A 157 -9.80 -11.25 6.65
CA ASN A 157 -10.01 -12.09 7.83
C ASN A 157 -9.46 -13.51 7.66
N ALA A 158 -9.79 -14.19 6.56
CA ALA A 158 -9.33 -15.56 6.33
C ALA A 158 -7.79 -15.67 6.26
N THR A 159 -7.14 -14.74 5.56
CA THR A 159 -5.67 -14.73 5.38
C THR A 159 -4.92 -14.34 6.65
N LEU A 160 -5.58 -13.64 7.57
CA LEU A 160 -5.08 -13.26 8.90
C LEU A 160 -5.55 -14.22 10.02
N GLY A 161 -6.23 -15.32 9.69
CA GLY A 161 -6.71 -16.29 10.68
C GLY A 161 -7.86 -15.79 11.58
N ARG A 162 -8.60 -14.77 11.13
CA ARG A 162 -9.78 -14.20 11.80
C ARG A 162 -11.07 -14.82 11.25
N VAL A 163 -12.09 -14.94 12.09
CA VAL A 163 -13.43 -15.38 11.67
C VAL A 163 -14.29 -14.16 11.33
N ASN A 164 -15.04 -14.26 10.23
CA ASN A 164 -16.04 -13.27 9.84
C ASN A 164 -17.25 -13.31 10.77
N MET A 165 -17.68 -12.16 11.24
CA MET A 165 -18.98 -11.96 11.87
C MET A 165 -20.09 -12.02 10.80
N PRO A 166 -21.37 -12.31 11.16
CA PRO A 166 -22.44 -12.41 10.18
C PRO A 166 -22.60 -11.17 9.27
N ALA A 167 -22.44 -9.96 9.83
CA ALA A 167 -22.51 -8.72 9.07
C ALA A 167 -21.32 -8.54 8.10
N GLU A 168 -20.13 -8.98 8.52
CA GLU A 168 -18.93 -8.97 7.67
C GLU A 168 -19.09 -9.95 6.50
N GLN A 169 -19.62 -11.15 6.75
CA GLN A 169 -19.88 -12.14 5.70
C GLN A 169 -20.94 -11.65 4.72
N ALA A 170 -22.05 -11.09 5.21
CA ALA A 170 -23.09 -10.53 4.34
C ALA A 170 -22.56 -9.39 3.46
N TRP A 171 -21.64 -8.57 3.97
CA TRP A 171 -20.98 -7.53 3.19
C TRP A 171 -20.07 -8.12 2.10
N LEU A 172 -19.29 -9.16 2.41
CA LEU A 172 -18.47 -9.87 1.43
C LEU A 172 -19.33 -10.54 0.34
N ASP A 173 -20.42 -11.20 0.71
CA ASP A 173 -21.34 -11.88 -0.21
C ASP A 173 -22.04 -10.88 -1.16
N ALA A 174 -22.19 -9.62 -0.74
CA ALA A 174 -22.72 -8.52 -1.54
C ALA A 174 -21.67 -7.89 -2.49
N GLY A 175 -20.46 -8.46 -2.58
CA GLY A 175 -19.36 -7.95 -3.40
C GLY A 175 -18.41 -7.03 -2.66
N GLY A 176 -18.43 -7.03 -1.33
CA GLY A 176 -17.50 -6.26 -0.50
C GLY A 176 -16.05 -6.70 -0.71
N GLY A 177 -15.17 -5.73 -0.92
CA GLY A 177 -13.75 -5.91 -1.24
C GLY A 177 -13.22 -4.71 -2.00
N PHE A 178 -11.92 -4.72 -2.26
CA PHE A 178 -11.22 -3.73 -3.07
C PHE A 178 -10.34 -4.43 -4.10
#